data_AF-A0AAW7JKY6-F1
#
_entry.id   AF-A0AAW7JKY6-F1
#
_cell.length_a   1.000
_cell.length_b   1.000
_cell.length_c   1.000
_cell.angle_alpha   90.00
_cell.angle_beta   90.00
_cell.angle_gamma   90.00
#
_symmetry.space_group_name_H-M   'P 1'
#
loop_
_entity.id
_entity.type
_entity.pdbx_description
1 polymer ?
#
loop_
_entity_poly.entity_id
_entity_poly.type
_entity_poly.pdbx_seq_one_letter_code
_entity_poly.pdbx_strand_id
1 'polypeptide(L)'
;MNNKKTKEIERLVERFFDGETTTEEEARLYKVFRRKRLPNSLERMRPVMEAFSSMSEEKPQRAKTVSIVRRALMGAAAMLALIVGIAIYSNYHEEQSLARIYGGSYVIENGWRIDDLSAIQDDIERVLADSRRIEQHAEHNVIDRAEQDVLDNISDPDMRDEVEKMLNE
;
A
#
# COMPACT_ATOMS: atom_id res chain seq x y z
N MET A 1 45.28 -47.48 13.51
CA MET A 1 46.00 -46.20 13.71
C MET A 1 47.40 -46.53 14.20
N ASN A 2 48.45 -45.88 13.69
CA ASN A 2 49.82 -46.23 14.08
C ASN A 2 50.16 -45.64 15.46
N ASN A 3 51.07 -46.29 16.21
CA ASN A 3 51.43 -45.90 17.58
C ASN A 3 51.86 -44.43 17.69
N LYS A 4 52.66 -43.93 16.74
CA LYS A 4 53.10 -42.52 16.69
C LYS A 4 51.94 -41.51 16.60
N LYS A 5 50.91 -41.81 15.81
CA LYS A 5 49.72 -40.94 15.67
C LYS A 5 48.84 -40.97 16.90
N THR A 6 48.84 -42.08 17.64
CA THR A 6 48.08 -42.21 18.89
C THR A 6 48.68 -41.31 19.97
N LYS A 7 50.02 -41.35 20.14
CA LYS A 7 50.74 -40.46 21.06
C LYS A 7 50.57 -38.97 20.73
N GLU A 8 50.53 -38.62 19.45
CA GLU A 8 50.28 -37.24 19.01
C GLU A 8 48.89 -36.75 19.43
N ILE A 9 47.87 -37.60 19.31
CA ILE A 9 46.50 -37.26 19.75
C ILE A 9 46.40 -37.26 21.27
N GLU A 10 47.06 -38.16 21.98
CA GLU A 10 47.11 -38.15 23.45
C GLU A 10 47.70 -36.84 23.99
N ARG A 11 48.81 -36.38 23.40
CA ARG A 11 49.39 -35.07 23.74
C ARG A 11 48.46 -33.90 23.40
N LEU A 12 47.67 -34.03 22.33
CA LEU A 12 46.68 -33.01 21.95
C LEU A 12 45.50 -32.97 22.92
N VAL A 13 45.09 -34.13 23.46
CA VAL A 13 44.08 -34.23 24.52
C VAL A 13 44.59 -33.58 25.81
N GLU A 14 45.83 -33.81 26.18
CA GLU A 14 46.45 -33.19 27.37
C GLU A 14 46.44 -31.66 27.26
N ARG A 15 46.96 -31.11 26.15
CA ARG A 15 46.92 -29.66 25.87
C ARG A 15 45.51 -29.08 25.81
N PHE A 16 44.52 -29.87 25.39
CA PHE A 16 43.11 -29.45 25.38
C PHE A 16 42.59 -29.26 26.81
N PHE A 17 42.92 -30.17 27.73
CA PHE A 17 42.55 -30.01 29.15
C PHE A 17 43.31 -28.87 29.83
N ASP A 18 44.53 -28.58 29.37
CA ASP A 18 45.32 -27.44 29.85
C ASP A 18 44.86 -26.10 29.25
N GLY A 19 43.94 -26.11 28.27
CA GLY A 19 43.43 -24.91 27.61
C GLY A 19 44.41 -24.25 26.63
N GLU A 20 45.42 -24.98 26.17
CA GLU A 20 46.47 -24.49 25.26
C GLU A 20 46.20 -24.85 23.78
N THR A 21 44.99 -25.31 23.44
CA THR A 21 44.61 -25.68 22.08
C THR A 21 44.03 -24.50 21.29
N THR A 22 44.36 -24.47 20.01
CA THR A 22 43.71 -23.56 19.04
C THR A 22 42.41 -24.16 18.52
N THR A 23 41.51 -23.34 17.97
CA THR A 23 40.24 -23.79 17.39
C THR A 23 40.42 -24.82 16.26
N GLU A 24 41.49 -24.72 15.47
CA GLU A 24 41.81 -25.69 14.42
C GLU A 24 42.26 -27.05 14.99
N GLU A 25 43.04 -27.03 16.07
CA GLU A 25 43.48 -28.21 16.80
C GLU A 25 42.30 -28.94 17.45
N GLU A 26 41.36 -28.21 18.05
CA GLU A 26 40.13 -28.76 18.62
C GLU A 26 39.22 -29.37 17.56
N ALA A 27 39.04 -28.70 16.42
CA ALA A 27 38.28 -29.25 15.30
C ALA A 27 38.89 -30.57 14.79
N ARG A 28 40.23 -30.65 14.75
CA ARG A 28 40.96 -31.89 14.44
C ARG A 28 40.73 -32.96 15.50
N LEU A 29 40.72 -32.59 16.78
CA LEU A 29 40.48 -33.49 17.92
C LEU A 29 39.07 -34.11 17.84
N TYR A 30 38.03 -33.29 17.71
CA TYR A 30 36.64 -33.76 17.58
C TYR A 30 36.45 -34.69 16.37
N LYS A 31 37.10 -34.39 15.24
CA LYS A 31 37.05 -35.25 14.05
C LYS A 31 37.67 -36.63 14.28
N VAL A 32 38.69 -36.73 15.13
CA VAL A 32 39.30 -38.01 15.51
C VAL A 32 38.36 -38.81 16.41
N PHE A 33 37.77 -38.17 17.42
CA PHE A 33 36.86 -38.83 18.38
C PHE A 33 35.51 -39.26 17.77
N ARG A 34 35.10 -38.68 16.63
CA ARG A 34 33.95 -39.13 15.83
C ARG A 34 34.16 -40.44 15.06
N ARG A 35 35.37 -41.00 15.05
CA ARG A 35 35.67 -42.25 14.32
C ARG A 35 35.18 -43.48 15.08
N LYS A 36 34.66 -44.48 14.35
CA LYS A 36 34.14 -45.75 14.91
C LYS A 36 35.18 -46.63 15.62
N ARG A 37 36.48 -46.47 15.33
CA ARG A 37 37.56 -47.28 15.91
C ARG A 37 38.63 -46.35 16.48
N LEU A 38 38.78 -46.38 17.81
CA LEU A 38 39.80 -45.64 18.56
C LEU A 38 40.66 -46.62 19.37
N PRO A 39 41.93 -46.28 19.64
CA PRO A 39 42.75 -47.00 20.61
C PRO A 39 42.11 -46.98 22.01
N ASN A 40 42.29 -48.05 22.78
CA ASN A 40 41.68 -48.23 24.10
C ASN A 40 41.96 -47.07 25.08
N SER A 41 43.12 -46.41 24.98
CA SER A 41 43.47 -45.24 25.81
C SER A 41 42.57 -44.04 25.55
N LEU A 42 42.18 -43.81 24.28
CA LEU A 42 41.35 -42.69 23.84
C LEU A 42 39.86 -43.00 23.92
N GLU A 43 39.46 -44.28 23.80
CA GLU A 43 38.04 -44.65 23.83
C GLU A 43 37.34 -44.24 25.14
N ARG A 44 38.07 -44.27 26.27
CA ARG A 44 37.57 -43.80 27.57
C ARG A 44 37.19 -42.32 27.58
N MET A 45 37.86 -41.51 26.76
CA MET A 45 37.67 -40.05 26.72
C MET A 45 36.60 -39.62 25.70
N ARG A 46 36.08 -40.55 24.90
CA ARG A 46 35.03 -40.28 23.90
C ARG A 46 33.80 -39.55 24.45
N PRO A 47 33.16 -39.96 25.57
CA PRO A 47 31.95 -39.27 26.04
C PRO A 47 32.22 -37.81 26.43
N VAL A 48 33.41 -37.51 26.96
CA VAL A 48 33.81 -36.15 27.32
C VAL A 48 33.97 -35.30 26.05
N MET A 49 34.69 -35.81 25.05
CA MET A 49 34.90 -35.11 23.78
C MET A 49 33.60 -34.89 23.00
N GLU A 50 32.65 -35.83 23.10
CA GLU A 50 31.33 -35.70 22.50
C GLU A 50 30.53 -34.54 23.13
N ALA A 51 30.54 -34.43 24.47
CA ALA A 51 29.91 -33.33 25.19
C ALA A 51 30.47 -31.97 24.76
N PHE A 52 31.81 -31.80 24.75
CA PHE A 52 32.44 -30.56 24.29
C PHE A 52 32.19 -30.25 22.81
N SER A 53 32.15 -31.28 21.95
CA SER A 53 31.84 -31.09 20.54
C SER A 53 30.40 -30.60 20.32
N SER A 54 29.46 -31.04 21.16
CA SER A 54 28.06 -30.62 21.10
C SER A 54 27.87 -29.15 21.52
N MET A 55 28.70 -28.66 22.45
CA MET A 55 28.72 -27.27 22.88
C MET A 55 29.41 -26.35 21.86
N SER A 56 30.39 -26.88 21.12
CA SER A 56 31.12 -26.14 20.09
C SER A 56 30.38 -26.05 18.74
N GLU A 57 29.19 -26.65 18.62
CA GLU A 57 28.39 -26.64 17.38
C GLU A 57 27.51 -25.40 17.19
N GLU A 58 27.91 -24.24 17.73
CA GLU A 58 27.43 -22.96 17.18
C GLU A 58 28.14 -22.68 15.85
N LYS A 59 27.74 -23.41 14.81
CA LYS A 59 28.10 -23.06 13.43
C LYS A 59 27.67 -21.61 13.22
N PRO A 60 28.55 -20.71 12.71
CA PRO A 60 28.11 -19.38 12.35
C PRO A 60 26.99 -19.55 11.32
N GLN A 61 25.76 -19.22 11.73
CA GLN A 61 24.62 -19.22 10.82
C GLN A 61 24.94 -18.15 9.79
N ARG A 62 25.43 -18.58 8.62
CA ARG A 62 25.65 -17.68 7.49
C ARG A 62 24.33 -16.96 7.25
N ALA A 63 24.32 -15.65 7.50
CA ALA A 63 23.19 -14.80 7.16
C ALA A 63 22.86 -15.09 5.69
N LYS A 64 21.65 -15.62 5.43
CA LYS A 64 21.20 -15.94 4.08
C LYS A 64 21.04 -14.62 3.34
N THR A 65 22.08 -14.19 2.64
CA THR A 65 22.02 -13.00 1.80
C THR A 65 21.12 -13.32 0.61
N VAL A 66 19.95 -12.68 0.58
CA VAL A 66 19.04 -12.80 -0.55
C VAL A 66 19.72 -12.12 -1.74
N SER A 67 19.88 -12.86 -2.85
CA SER A 67 20.48 -12.36 -4.09
C SER A 67 19.88 -11.01 -4.49
N ILE A 68 20.73 -10.08 -4.96
CA ILE A 68 20.33 -8.74 -5.42
C ILE A 68 19.23 -8.82 -6.50
N VAL A 69 19.26 -9.86 -7.34
CA VAL A 69 18.23 -10.11 -8.37
C VAL A 69 16.86 -10.39 -7.74
N ARG A 70 16.81 -11.17 -6.66
CA ARG A 70 15.56 -11.45 -5.93
C ARG A 70 15.01 -10.21 -5.23
N ARG A 71 15.89 -9.34 -4.72
CA ARG A 71 15.49 -8.06 -4.12
C ARG A 71 14.92 -7.11 -5.18
N ALA A 72 15.54 -7.03 -6.36
CA ALA A 72 15.04 -6.23 -7.48
C ALA A 72 13.67 -6.74 -7.97
N LEU A 73 13.48 -8.06 -8.07
CA LEU A 73 12.19 -8.67 -8.44
C LEU A 73 11.09 -8.37 -7.42
N MET A 74 11.39 -8.45 -6.12
CA MET A 74 10.44 -8.08 -5.06
C MET A 74 10.08 -6.59 -5.11
N GLY A 75 11.05 -5.71 -5.38
CA GLY A 75 10.80 -4.27 -5.55
C GLY A 75 9.89 -3.97 -6.74
N ALA A 76 10.12 -4.63 -7.88
CA ALA A 76 9.28 -4.47 -9.07
C ALA A 76 7.83 -4.92 -8.83
N ALA A 77 7.63 -6.05 -8.13
CA ALA A 77 6.29 -6.54 -7.79
C ALA A 77 5.53 -5.57 -6.86
N ALA A 78 6.22 -4.98 -5.87
CA ALA A 78 5.61 -4.00 -4.97
C ALA A 78 5.15 -2.73 -5.71
N MET A 79 5.95 -2.24 -6.66
CA MET A 79 5.57 -1.08 -7.48
C MET A 79 4.35 -1.38 -8.36
N LEU A 80 4.30 -2.56 -8.99
CA LEU A 80 3.13 -2.96 -9.78
C LEU A 80 1.87 -3.06 -8.91
N ALA A 81 1.97 -3.62 -7.70
CA ALA A 81 0.86 -3.69 -6.77
C ALA A 81 0.36 -2.30 -6.35
N LEU A 82 1.27 -1.33 -6.14
CA LEU A 82 0.89 0.05 -5.85
C LEU A 82 0.16 0.72 -7.02
N ILE A 83 0.66 0.57 -8.25
CA ILE A 83 0.02 1.16 -9.44
C ILE A 83 -1.39 0.59 -9.64
N VAL A 84 -1.53 -0.74 -9.54
CA VAL A 84 -2.84 -1.41 -9.66
C VAL A 84 -3.76 -0.99 -8.52
N GLY A 85 -3.25 -0.91 -7.29
CA GLY A 85 -4.01 -0.46 -6.13
C GLY A 85 -4.53 0.98 -6.28
N ILE A 86 -3.70 1.90 -6.78
CA ILE A 86 -4.10 3.29 -7.05
C ILE A 86 -5.16 3.34 -8.15
N ALA A 87 -4.98 2.59 -9.25
CA ALA A 87 -5.95 2.56 -10.35
C ALA A 87 -7.32 2.08 -9.89
N ILE A 88 -7.37 0.99 -9.11
CA ILE A 88 -8.62 0.46 -8.52
C ILE A 88 -9.23 1.48 -7.55
N TYR A 89 -8.41 2.10 -6.70
CA TYR A 89 -8.87 3.10 -5.74
C TYR A 89 -9.49 4.31 -6.43
N SER A 90 -8.82 4.86 -7.45
CA SER A 90 -9.32 6.01 -8.21
C SER A 90 -10.67 5.72 -8.86
N ASN A 91 -10.82 4.57 -9.53
CA ASN A 91 -12.09 4.19 -10.16
C ASN A 91 -13.22 4.07 -9.14
N TYR A 92 -12.95 3.46 -7.98
CA TYR A 92 -13.95 3.30 -6.93
C TYR A 92 -14.34 4.64 -6.27
N HIS A 93 -13.41 5.58 -6.18
CA HIS A 93 -13.67 6.91 -5.61
C HIS A 93 -14.51 7.79 -6.55
N GLU A 94 -14.30 7.66 -7.86
CA GLU A 94 -15.05 8.39 -8.89
C GLU A 94 -16.53 7.96 -8.93
N GLU A 95 -16.80 6.65 -8.90
CA GLU A 95 -18.17 6.16 -8.82
C GLU A 95 -18.89 6.64 -7.54
N GLN A 96 -18.20 6.63 -6.39
CA GLN A 96 -18.78 7.10 -5.13
C GLN A 96 -19.04 8.61 -5.10
N SER A 97 -18.14 9.41 -5.68
CA SER A 97 -18.32 10.87 -5.72
C SER A 97 -19.52 11.24 -6.58
N LEU A 98 -19.67 10.59 -7.74
CA LEU A 98 -20.82 10.78 -8.61
C LEU A 98 -22.10 10.28 -7.96
N ALA A 99 -22.08 9.12 -7.31
CA ALA A 99 -23.24 8.60 -6.56
C ALA A 99 -23.67 9.53 -5.42
N ARG A 100 -22.74 10.29 -4.81
CA ARG A 100 -23.06 11.24 -3.75
C ARG A 100 -23.78 12.49 -4.26
N ILE A 101 -23.39 13.00 -5.43
CA ILE A 101 -23.91 14.26 -5.98
C ILE A 101 -25.14 13.99 -6.85
N TYR A 102 -25.05 12.99 -7.72
CA TYR A 102 -26.04 12.67 -8.74
C TYR A 102 -26.79 11.36 -8.46
N GLY A 103 -26.60 10.74 -7.30
CA GLY A 103 -27.25 9.48 -6.94
C GLY A 103 -28.76 9.50 -7.15
N GLY A 104 -29.27 8.45 -7.80
CA GLY A 104 -30.69 8.30 -8.12
C GLY A 104 -31.15 9.07 -9.37
N SER A 105 -30.27 9.90 -9.95
CA SER A 105 -30.53 10.55 -11.24
C SER A 105 -30.47 9.55 -12.38
N TYR A 106 -31.21 9.83 -13.44
CA TYR A 106 -31.21 9.06 -14.67
C TYR A 106 -31.63 9.96 -15.83
N VAL A 107 -31.23 9.60 -17.04
CA VAL A 107 -31.68 10.23 -18.27
C VAL A 107 -32.47 9.22 -19.09
N ILE A 108 -33.49 9.67 -19.81
CA ILE A 108 -34.21 8.84 -20.79
C ILE A 108 -33.91 9.38 -22.17
N GLU A 109 -33.21 8.59 -22.97
CA GLU A 109 -32.92 8.91 -24.37
C GLU A 109 -33.49 7.82 -25.28
N ASN A 110 -34.28 8.21 -26.27
CA ASN A 110 -34.92 7.27 -27.22
C ASN A 110 -35.72 6.13 -26.56
N GLY A 111 -36.31 6.39 -25.38
CA GLY A 111 -37.07 5.40 -24.60
C GLY A 111 -36.23 4.46 -23.73
N TRP A 112 -34.91 4.61 -23.75
CA TRP A 112 -33.98 3.83 -22.91
C TRP A 112 -33.55 4.67 -21.71
N ARG A 113 -33.61 4.07 -20.52
CA ARG A 113 -33.12 4.69 -19.29
C ARG A 113 -31.61 4.45 -19.17
N ILE A 114 -30.87 5.54 -19.00
CA ILE A 114 -29.43 5.56 -18.72
C ILE A 114 -29.26 5.98 -17.27
N ASP A 115 -28.67 5.11 -16.47
CA ASP A 115 -28.40 5.26 -15.04
C ASP A 115 -26.91 5.34 -14.71
N ASP A 116 -26.04 5.17 -15.72
CA ASP A 116 -24.61 5.41 -15.60
C ASP A 116 -24.33 6.90 -15.35
N LEU A 117 -24.00 7.22 -14.10
CA LEU A 117 -23.78 8.59 -13.62
C LEU A 117 -22.61 9.28 -14.34
N SER A 118 -21.57 8.53 -14.74
CA SER A 118 -20.44 9.09 -15.48
C SER A 118 -20.83 9.48 -16.90
N ALA A 119 -21.73 8.71 -17.51
CA ALA A 119 -22.23 9.01 -18.86
C ALA A 119 -23.21 10.18 -18.90
N ILE A 120 -24.00 10.37 -17.84
CA ILE A 120 -25.09 11.38 -17.81
C ILE A 120 -24.74 12.66 -17.04
N GLN A 121 -23.58 12.75 -16.38
CA GLN A 121 -23.19 13.91 -15.58
C GLN A 121 -23.30 15.22 -16.38
N ASP A 122 -22.69 15.26 -17.57
CA ASP A 122 -22.67 16.46 -18.42
C ASP A 122 -24.08 16.90 -18.83
N ASP A 123 -24.96 15.93 -19.08
CA ASP A 123 -26.36 16.20 -19.43
C ASP A 123 -27.11 16.79 -18.24
N ILE A 124 -26.93 16.24 -17.04
CA ILE A 124 -27.52 16.77 -15.81
C ILE A 124 -27.05 18.21 -15.57
N GLU A 125 -25.74 18.46 -15.65
CA GLU A 125 -25.16 19.79 -15.43
C GLU A 125 -25.68 20.81 -16.46
N ARG A 126 -25.80 20.39 -17.72
CA ARG A 126 -26.36 21.22 -18.79
C ARG A 126 -27.82 21.57 -18.52
N VAL A 127 -28.64 20.59 -18.17
CA VAL A 127 -30.06 20.81 -17.87
C VAL A 127 -30.23 21.74 -16.68
N LEU A 128 -29.46 21.54 -15.60
CA LEU A 128 -29.50 22.43 -14.44
C LEU A 128 -29.03 23.85 -14.77
N ALA A 129 -28.03 24.00 -15.64
CA ALA A 129 -27.59 25.31 -16.12
C ALA A 129 -28.68 25.99 -16.96
N ASP A 130 -29.34 25.25 -17.85
CA ASP A 130 -30.42 25.79 -18.69
C ASP A 130 -31.66 26.17 -17.87
N SER A 131 -32.08 25.32 -16.92
CA SER A 131 -33.17 25.61 -15.99
C SER A 131 -32.93 26.91 -15.22
N ARG A 132 -31.71 27.13 -14.69
CA ARG A 132 -31.37 28.39 -14.00
C ARG A 132 -31.50 29.61 -14.90
N ARG A 133 -31.13 29.49 -16.18
CA ARG A 133 -31.28 30.60 -17.14
C ARG A 133 -32.75 30.88 -17.44
N ILE A 134 -33.56 29.83 -17.58
CA ILE A 134 -35.00 29.96 -17.79
C ILE A 134 -35.66 30.59 -16.57
N GLU A 135 -35.32 30.15 -15.35
CA GLU A 135 -35.81 30.73 -14.09
C GLU A 135 -35.49 32.21 -13.98
N GLN A 136 -34.22 32.60 -14.21
CA GLN A 136 -33.81 34.01 -14.20
C GLN A 136 -34.59 34.85 -15.22
N HIS A 137 -34.79 34.32 -16.43
CA HIS A 137 -35.54 35.03 -17.46
C HIS A 137 -37.04 35.12 -17.12
N ALA A 138 -37.60 34.08 -16.52
CA ALA A 138 -39.00 34.07 -16.10
C ALA A 138 -39.24 35.05 -14.93
N GLU A 139 -38.36 35.10 -13.92
CA GLU A 139 -38.45 36.05 -12.82
C GLU A 139 -38.38 37.50 -13.32
N HIS A 140 -37.41 37.81 -14.19
CA HIS A 140 -37.27 39.17 -14.73
C HIS A 140 -38.52 39.60 -15.53
N ASN A 141 -39.03 38.74 -16.41
CA ASN A 141 -40.26 39.04 -17.17
C ASN A 141 -41.50 39.25 -16.28
N VAL A 142 -41.58 38.56 -15.13
CA VAL A 142 -42.70 38.73 -14.20
C VAL A 142 -42.58 40.05 -13.43
N ILE A 143 -41.36 40.41 -13.02
CA ILE A 143 -41.07 41.68 -12.35
C ILE A 143 -41.35 42.85 -13.30
N ASP A 144 -40.76 42.83 -14.50
CA ASP A 144 -40.96 43.88 -15.52
C ASP A 144 -42.44 44.10 -15.85
N ARG A 145 -43.19 43.00 -15.97
CA ARG A 145 -44.63 43.07 -16.26
C ARG A 145 -45.42 43.64 -15.07
N ALA A 146 -45.05 43.30 -13.84
CA ALA A 146 -45.70 43.84 -12.64
C ALA A 146 -45.39 45.32 -12.45
N GLU A 147 -44.16 45.75 -12.71
CA GLU A 147 -43.75 47.16 -12.69
C GLU A 147 -44.51 47.97 -13.74
N GLN A 148 -44.60 47.47 -14.97
CA GLN A 148 -45.35 48.13 -16.03
C GLN A 148 -46.85 48.23 -15.69
N ASP A 149 -47.46 47.19 -15.12
CA ASP A 149 -48.87 47.20 -14.72
C ASP A 149 -49.16 48.24 -13.62
N VAL A 150 -48.21 48.45 -12.69
CA VAL A 150 -48.29 49.51 -11.68
C VAL A 150 -48.21 50.89 -12.34
N LEU A 151 -47.24 51.10 -13.24
CA LEU A 151 -47.04 52.38 -13.93
C LEU A 151 -48.22 52.74 -14.84
N ASP A 152 -48.79 51.77 -15.53
CA ASP A 152 -49.92 51.94 -16.46
C ASP A 152 -51.22 52.35 -15.73
N ASN A 153 -51.33 52.02 -14.43
CA ASN A 153 -52.50 52.32 -13.61
C ASN A 153 -52.41 53.69 -12.89
N ILE A 154 -51.29 54.42 -13.02
CA ILE A 154 -51.10 55.77 -12.47
C ILE A 154 -51.51 56.80 -13.53
N SER A 155 -52.58 57.55 -13.24
CA SER A 155 -53.12 58.57 -14.15
C SER A 155 -52.37 59.90 -14.13
N ASP A 156 -51.64 60.20 -13.05
CA ASP A 156 -50.87 61.44 -12.88
C ASP A 156 -49.45 61.26 -13.46
N PRO A 157 -49.07 62.03 -14.50
CA PRO A 157 -47.78 61.88 -15.16
C PRO A 157 -46.59 62.23 -14.26
N ASP A 158 -46.73 63.17 -13.32
CA ASP A 158 -45.62 63.56 -12.43
C ASP A 158 -45.38 62.46 -11.37
N MET A 159 -46.46 61.88 -10.85
CA MET A 159 -46.39 60.75 -9.92
C MET A 159 -45.89 59.46 -10.58
N ARG A 160 -46.24 59.22 -11.85
CA ARG A 160 -45.71 58.09 -12.62
C ARG A 160 -44.19 58.19 -12.80
N ASP A 161 -43.68 59.38 -13.12
CA ASP A 161 -42.24 59.62 -13.32
C ASP A 161 -41.43 59.47 -12.02
N GLU A 162 -42.04 59.81 -10.88
CA GLU A 162 -41.45 59.58 -9.55
C GLU A 162 -41.36 58.09 -9.22
N VAL A 163 -42.45 57.34 -9.42
CA VAL A 163 -42.48 55.88 -9.16
C VAL A 163 -41.54 55.13 -10.10
N GLU A 164 -41.45 55.52 -11.38
CA GLU A 164 -40.50 54.94 -12.34
C GLU A 164 -39.04 55.14 -11.91
N LYS A 165 -38.70 56.29 -11.32
CA LYS A 165 -37.36 56.52 -10.75
C LYS A 165 -37.09 55.64 -9.54
N MET A 166 -38.06 55.44 -8.66
CA MET A 166 -37.91 54.58 -7.47
C MET A 166 -37.77 53.09 -7.81
N LEU A 167 -38.37 52.63 -8.91
CA LEU A 167 -38.26 51.23 -9.37
C LEU A 167 -36.90 50.94 -10.05
N ASN A 168 -36.22 51.96 -10.55
CA ASN A 168 -34.94 51.85 -11.27
C ASN A 168 -33.69 52.15 -10.41
N GLU A 169 -33.84 52.42 -9.10
CA GLU A 169 -32.76 52.59 -8.12
C GLU A 169 -32.31 51.26 -7.48
#